data_AF-A0A351K0J1-F1
#
_entry.id   AF-A0A351K0J1-F1
#
_cell.length_a   1.000
_cell.length_b   1.000
_cell.length_c   1.000
_cell.angle_alpha   90.00
_cell.angle_beta   90.00
_cell.angle_gamma   90.00
#
_symmetry.space_group_name_H-M   'P 1'
#
loop_
_entity.id
_entity.type
_entity.pdbx_description
1 polymer ?
#
loop_
_entity_poly.entity_id
_entity_poly.type
_entity_poly.pdbx_seq_one_letter_code
_entity_poly.pdbx_strand_id
1 'polypeptide(L)'
;ELGNPIPRSFQSAAEFILNSKLRKAVSGDSLDLERIRSILDETQTWKVELDTEGLSYLLQQTLEGMMARLVAAAEDIVLLKELLAAAEMLRKLPFPVDLWKVQNLYHEMLMSTYPEFQTRAERGDEAAQEWLNQFVSLAQQLSIRVG
;
A
#
# COMPACT_ATOMS: atom_id res chain seq x y z
N GLU A 1 -13.75 -36.39 13.22
CA GLU A 1 -13.91 -36.57 11.76
C GLU A 1 -12.53 -36.47 11.13
N LEU A 2 -12.05 -37.54 10.51
CA LEU A 2 -10.69 -37.65 9.96
C LEU A 2 -10.68 -36.99 8.58
N GLY A 3 -10.32 -35.70 8.53
CA GLY A 3 -10.10 -35.00 7.27
C GLY A 3 -8.86 -35.56 6.58
N ASN A 4 -9.06 -36.29 5.48
CA ASN A 4 -7.95 -36.76 4.64
C ASN A 4 -7.05 -35.57 4.25
N PRO A 5 -5.71 -35.73 4.25
CA PRO A 5 -4.80 -34.68 3.82
C PRO A 5 -5.10 -34.31 2.36
N ILE A 6 -5.15 -33.00 2.08
CA ILE A 6 -5.36 -32.47 0.72
C ILE A 6 -4.29 -33.06 -0.20
N PRO A 7 -4.65 -33.64 -1.37
CA PRO A 7 -3.66 -34.20 -2.27
C PRO A 7 -2.71 -33.11 -2.77
N ARG A 8 -1.41 -33.41 -2.84
CA ARG A 8 -0.35 -32.44 -3.19
C ARG A 8 -0.60 -31.71 -4.52
N SER A 9 -1.23 -32.36 -5.50
CA SER A 9 -1.60 -31.75 -6.79
C SER A 9 -2.58 -30.58 -6.65
N PHE A 10 -3.51 -30.63 -5.69
CA PHE A 10 -4.41 -29.52 -5.40
C PHE A 10 -3.69 -28.37 -4.68
N GLN A 11 -2.71 -28.68 -3.84
CA GLN A 11 -1.92 -27.68 -3.14
C GLN A 11 -1.06 -26.85 -4.11
N SER A 12 -0.36 -27.50 -5.06
CA SER A 12 0.43 -26.80 -6.07
C SER A 12 -0.42 -25.96 -7.03
N ALA A 13 -1.64 -26.43 -7.37
CA ALA A 13 -2.57 -25.64 -8.18
C ALA A 13 -3.08 -24.41 -7.41
N ALA A 14 -3.43 -24.57 -6.13
CA ALA A 14 -3.85 -23.46 -5.28
C ALA A 14 -2.71 -22.43 -5.13
N GLU A 15 -1.47 -22.89 -4.93
CA GLU A 15 -0.30 -22.04 -4.85
C GLU A 15 -0.11 -21.18 -6.09
N PHE A 16 -0.14 -21.80 -7.28
CA PHE A 16 -0.03 -21.08 -8.54
C PHE A 16 -1.16 -20.05 -8.73
N ILE A 17 -2.40 -20.45 -8.45
CA ILE A 17 -3.59 -19.60 -8.63
C ILE A 17 -3.57 -18.41 -7.67
N LEU A 18 -3.29 -18.63 -6.38
CA LEU A 18 -3.31 -17.58 -5.37
C LEU A 18 -2.18 -16.58 -5.57
N ASN A 19 -0.97 -17.04 -5.86
CA ASN A 19 0.14 -16.14 -6.21
C ASN A 19 -0.16 -15.34 -7.49
N SER A 20 -0.73 -15.97 -8.53
CA SER A 20 -1.12 -15.27 -9.74
C SER A 20 -2.20 -14.20 -9.50
N LYS A 21 -3.23 -14.52 -8.70
CA LYS A 21 -4.26 -13.56 -8.29
C LYS A 21 -3.65 -12.39 -7.52
N LEU A 22 -2.77 -12.68 -6.57
CA LEU A 22 -2.16 -11.66 -5.72
C LEU A 22 -1.25 -10.74 -6.53
N ARG A 23 -0.38 -11.28 -7.39
CA ARG A 23 0.43 -10.49 -8.32
C ARG A 23 -0.44 -9.54 -9.14
N LYS A 24 -1.55 -10.02 -9.73
CA LYS A 24 -2.48 -9.15 -10.47
C LYS A 24 -3.09 -8.04 -9.61
N ALA A 25 -3.48 -8.36 -8.38
CA ALA A 25 -4.08 -7.40 -7.46
C ALA A 25 -3.11 -6.30 -7.01
N VAL A 26 -1.81 -6.59 -6.95
CA VAL A 26 -0.78 -5.63 -6.49
C VAL A 26 -0.08 -4.86 -7.61
N SER A 27 -0.35 -5.18 -8.89
CA SER A 27 0.32 -4.57 -10.05
C SER A 27 -0.49 -3.45 -10.74
N GLY A 28 -1.63 -3.05 -10.17
CA GLY A 28 -2.52 -2.05 -10.76
C GLY A 28 -2.12 -0.61 -10.42
N ASP A 29 -2.69 0.36 -11.14
CA ASP A 29 -2.54 1.79 -10.82
C ASP A 29 -3.23 2.17 -9.50
N SER A 30 -4.16 1.36 -9.02
CA SER A 30 -4.72 1.44 -7.68
C SER A 30 -4.78 0.03 -7.08
N LEU A 31 -4.77 -0.03 -5.75
CA LEU A 31 -4.80 -1.28 -5.01
C LEU A 31 -6.23 -1.55 -4.51
N ASP A 32 -6.82 -2.66 -4.96
CA ASP A 32 -8.04 -3.20 -4.37
C ASP A 32 -7.68 -3.92 -3.06
N LEU A 33 -7.60 -3.16 -1.97
CA LEU A 33 -7.16 -3.64 -0.66
C LEU A 33 -8.05 -4.75 -0.10
N GLU A 34 -9.37 -4.69 -0.38
CA GLU A 34 -10.32 -5.72 0.01
C GLU A 34 -10.04 -7.03 -0.73
N ARG A 35 -9.76 -6.96 -2.03
CA ARG A 35 -9.36 -8.12 -2.82
C ARG A 35 -8.02 -8.70 -2.36
N ILE A 36 -7.03 -7.86 -2.09
CA ILE A 36 -5.71 -8.28 -1.59
C ILE A 36 -5.87 -9.03 -0.25
N ARG A 37 -6.63 -8.46 0.70
CA ARG A 37 -6.91 -9.10 2.00
C ARG A 37 -7.59 -10.45 1.83
N SER A 38 -8.63 -10.53 1.00
CA SER A 38 -9.34 -11.78 0.72
C SER A 38 -8.40 -12.86 0.17
N ILE A 39 -7.48 -12.51 -0.72
CA ILE A 39 -6.52 -13.48 -1.29
C ILE A 39 -5.51 -13.92 -0.24
N LEU A 40 -5.02 -13.02 0.62
CA LEU A 40 -4.11 -13.36 1.72
C LEU A 40 -4.78 -14.32 2.72
N ASP A 41 -6.04 -14.10 3.06
CA ASP A 41 -6.81 -15.01 3.94
C ASP A 41 -6.99 -16.40 3.29
N GLU A 42 -7.22 -16.46 1.98
CA GLU A 42 -7.21 -17.73 1.22
C GLU A 42 -5.84 -18.42 1.33
N THR A 43 -4.73 -17.67 1.19
CA THR A 43 -3.37 -18.28 1.25
C THR A 43 -3.07 -18.91 2.60
N GLN A 44 -3.53 -18.27 3.69
CA GLN A 44 -3.40 -18.81 5.05
C GLN A 44 -4.27 -20.06 5.24
N THR A 45 -5.48 -20.06 4.70
CA THR A 45 -6.42 -21.20 4.77
C THR A 45 -5.88 -22.43 4.05
N TRP A 46 -5.33 -22.23 2.84
CA TRP A 46 -4.77 -23.30 2.02
C TRP A 46 -3.30 -23.64 2.34
N LYS A 47 -2.68 -22.89 3.26
CA LYS A 47 -1.25 -23.02 3.64
C LYS A 47 -0.35 -23.01 2.40
N VAL A 48 -0.61 -22.04 1.53
CA VAL A 48 0.14 -21.81 0.30
C VAL A 48 1.39 -21.02 0.61
N GLU A 49 2.50 -21.39 -0.03
CA GLU A 49 3.72 -20.59 -0.01
C GLU A 49 3.55 -19.36 -0.91
N LEU A 50 3.83 -18.18 -0.36
CA LEU A 50 3.77 -16.93 -1.11
C LEU A 50 5.09 -16.70 -1.82
N ASP A 51 5.03 -16.23 -3.06
CA ASP A 51 6.16 -15.64 -3.78
C ASP A 51 6.46 -14.25 -3.21
N THR A 52 7.01 -14.21 -2.00
CA THR A 52 7.22 -12.97 -1.26
C THR A 52 8.16 -12.02 -1.97
N GLU A 53 9.16 -12.53 -2.70
CA GLU A 53 10.12 -11.71 -3.46
C GLU A 53 9.44 -10.98 -4.62
N GLY A 54 8.72 -11.72 -5.48
CA GLY A 54 7.99 -11.12 -6.59
C GLY A 54 6.88 -10.18 -6.13
N LEU A 55 6.17 -10.53 -5.05
CA LEU A 55 5.11 -9.70 -4.48
C LEU A 55 5.65 -8.42 -3.84
N SER A 56 6.77 -8.51 -3.11
CA SER A 56 7.45 -7.36 -2.51
C SER A 56 7.88 -6.35 -3.57
N TYR A 57 8.52 -6.84 -4.64
CA TYR A 57 8.97 -6.01 -5.76
C TYR A 57 7.80 -5.31 -6.47
N LEU A 58 6.71 -6.04 -6.77
CA LEU A 58 5.54 -5.45 -7.42
C LEU A 58 4.87 -4.38 -6.55
N LEU A 59 4.70 -4.64 -5.25
CA LEU A 59 4.14 -3.65 -4.32
C LEU A 59 5.01 -2.40 -4.21
N GLN A 60 6.33 -2.56 -4.16
CA GLN A 60 7.27 -1.44 -4.19
C GLN A 60 7.03 -0.58 -5.44
N GLN A 61 7.02 -1.17 -6.63
CA GLN A 61 6.82 -0.43 -7.88
C GLN A 61 5.47 0.31 -7.91
N THR A 62 4.41 -0.35 -7.46
CA THR A 62 3.07 0.23 -7.42
C THR A 62 3.00 1.43 -6.48
N LEU A 63 3.57 1.33 -5.27
CA LEU A 63 3.60 2.42 -4.30
C LEU A 63 4.48 3.58 -4.76
N GLU A 64 5.63 3.29 -5.38
CA GLU A 64 6.47 4.33 -6.00
C GLU A 64 5.69 5.09 -7.08
N GLY A 65 4.92 4.38 -7.91
CA GLY A 65 4.08 4.97 -8.94
C GLY A 65 2.91 5.78 -8.39
N MET A 66 2.25 5.31 -7.32
CA MET A 66 1.21 6.08 -6.61
C MET A 66 1.79 7.36 -5.99
N MET A 67 2.94 7.26 -5.32
CA MET A 67 3.58 8.41 -4.69
C MET A 67 4.07 9.43 -5.72
N ALA A 68 4.63 8.98 -6.85
CA ALA A 68 5.04 9.88 -7.93
C ALA A 68 3.85 10.63 -8.55
N ARG A 69 2.68 9.98 -8.68
CA ARG A 69 1.45 10.65 -9.12
C ARG A 69 0.96 11.68 -8.09
N LEU A 70 1.06 11.37 -6.79
CA LEU A 70 0.71 12.31 -5.73
C LEU A 70 1.62 13.54 -5.75
N VAL A 71 2.93 13.36 -5.99
CA VAL A 71 3.87 14.48 -6.17
C VAL A 71 3.45 15.37 -7.35
N ALA A 72 3.03 14.77 -8.47
CA ALA A 72 2.59 15.51 -9.65
C ALA A 72 1.22 16.19 -9.48
N ALA A 73 0.35 15.66 -8.62
CA ALA A 73 -1.01 16.12 -8.41
C ALA A 73 -1.34 16.18 -6.90
N ALA A 74 -0.64 17.05 -6.17
CA ALA A 74 -0.72 17.06 -4.72
C ALA A 74 -2.11 17.40 -4.15
N GLU A 75 -2.95 18.13 -4.90
CA GLU A 75 -4.33 18.42 -4.48
C GLU A 75 -5.27 17.20 -4.60
N ASP A 76 -4.82 16.10 -5.21
CA ASP A 76 -5.59 14.86 -5.31
C ASP A 76 -5.64 14.13 -3.96
N ILE A 77 -6.60 14.54 -3.14
CA ILE A 77 -6.82 13.97 -1.82
C ILE A 77 -7.30 12.51 -1.88
N VAL A 78 -7.91 12.09 -2.99
CA VAL A 78 -8.37 10.71 -3.16
C VAL A 78 -7.14 9.82 -3.27
N LEU A 79 -6.16 10.20 -4.11
CA LEU A 79 -4.91 9.48 -4.25
C LEU A 79 -4.11 9.45 -2.93
N LEU A 80 -4.08 10.54 -2.17
CA LEU A 80 -3.44 10.56 -0.85
C LEU A 80 -4.08 9.55 0.12
N LYS A 81 -5.41 9.47 0.14
CA LYS A 81 -6.15 8.50 0.96
C LYS A 81 -5.91 7.06 0.51
N GLU A 82 -5.86 6.81 -0.79
CA GLU A 82 -5.51 5.50 -1.33
C GLU A 82 -4.10 5.06 -0.93
N LEU A 83 -3.12 5.98 -1.00
CA LEU A 83 -1.74 5.71 -0.60
C LEU A 83 -1.64 5.44 0.91
N LEU A 84 -2.35 6.20 1.74
CA LEU A 84 -2.44 5.95 3.18
C LEU A 84 -2.99 4.55 3.46
N ALA A 85 -4.13 4.19 2.86
CA ALA A 85 -4.75 2.89 3.05
C ALA A 85 -3.84 1.74 2.57
N ALA A 86 -3.12 1.94 1.47
CA ALA A 86 -2.10 1.01 1.00
C ALA A 86 -0.96 0.84 2.03
N ALA A 87 -0.42 1.94 2.57
CA ALA A 87 0.64 1.90 3.58
C ALA A 87 0.19 1.21 4.89
N GLU A 88 -1.07 1.39 5.30
CA GLU A 88 -1.66 0.67 6.44
C GLU A 88 -1.74 -0.84 6.20
N MET A 89 -2.06 -1.26 4.98
CA MET A 89 -2.10 -2.67 4.59
C MET A 89 -0.71 -3.31 4.67
N LEU A 90 0.35 -2.60 4.27
CA LEU A 90 1.73 -3.13 4.28
C LEU A 90 2.15 -3.65 5.64
N ARG A 91 1.70 -2.99 6.72
CA ARG A 91 2.00 -3.40 8.10
C ARG A 91 1.43 -4.76 8.48
N LYS A 92 0.45 -5.26 7.72
CA LYS A 92 -0.21 -6.55 7.94
C LYS A 92 0.30 -7.64 6.99
N LEU A 93 1.19 -7.30 6.05
CA LEU A 93 1.73 -8.28 5.12
C LEU A 93 2.72 -9.23 5.82
N PRO A 94 2.75 -10.51 5.41
CA PRO A 94 3.67 -11.50 5.96
C PRO A 94 5.10 -11.39 5.41
N PHE A 95 5.42 -10.31 4.67
CA PHE A 95 6.71 -10.06 4.07
C PHE A 95 7.00 -8.54 4.00
N PRO A 96 8.28 -8.12 4.03
CA PRO A 96 8.64 -6.72 3.95
C PRO A 96 8.52 -6.17 2.53
N VAL A 97 8.28 -4.86 2.42
CA VAL A 97 8.33 -4.09 1.17
C VAL A 97 9.32 -2.94 1.36
N ASP A 98 10.22 -2.73 0.40
CA ASP A 98 11.13 -1.59 0.42
C ASP A 98 10.34 -0.30 0.12
N LEU A 99 10.42 0.67 1.04
CA LEU A 99 9.73 1.94 0.96
C LEU A 99 10.67 3.13 0.77
N TRP A 100 11.98 2.91 0.60
CA TRP A 100 12.96 3.99 0.64
C TRP A 100 12.65 5.11 -0.36
N LYS A 101 12.30 4.77 -1.60
CA LYS A 101 11.96 5.77 -2.62
C LYS A 101 10.62 6.46 -2.36
N VAL A 102 9.62 5.74 -1.83
CA VAL A 102 8.35 6.34 -1.38
C VAL A 102 8.60 7.35 -0.27
N GLN A 103 9.46 7.00 0.69
CA GLN A 103 9.84 7.86 1.81
C GLN A 103 10.59 9.12 1.34
N ASN A 104 11.49 9.00 0.36
CA ASN A 104 12.20 10.14 -0.21
C ASN A 104 11.24 11.13 -0.88
N LEU A 105 10.32 10.63 -1.71
CA LEU A 105 9.31 11.48 -2.36
C LEU A 105 8.39 12.16 -1.33
N TYR A 106 8.05 11.46 -0.24
CA TYR A 106 7.29 12.06 0.85
C TYR A 106 8.07 13.20 1.52
N HIS A 107 9.36 13.00 1.76
CA HIS A 107 10.24 14.03 2.31
C HIS A 107 10.37 15.25 1.40
N GLU A 108 10.39 15.05 0.09
CA GLU A 108 10.37 16.16 -0.87
C GLU A 108 9.08 16.97 -0.75
N MET A 109 7.92 16.30 -0.71
CA MET A 109 6.61 16.97 -0.51
C MET A 109 6.51 17.69 0.83
N LEU A 110 7.12 17.16 1.89
CA LEU A 110 7.16 17.80 3.20
C LEU A 110 7.89 19.15 3.15
N MET A 111 8.87 19.30 2.26
CA MET A 111 9.64 20.55 2.13
C MET A 111 9.04 21.53 1.12
N SER A 112 8.33 21.05 0.10
CA SER A 112 7.77 21.87 -0.97
C SER A 112 6.28 22.16 -0.78
N THR A 113 5.46 21.11 -0.75
CA THR A 113 4.01 21.21 -0.82
C THR A 113 3.35 21.43 0.54
N TYR A 114 3.84 20.76 1.59
CA TYR A 114 3.25 20.85 2.93
C TYR A 114 3.13 22.29 3.47
N PRO A 115 4.14 23.19 3.33
CA PRO A 115 4.03 24.58 3.78
C PRO A 115 2.92 25.38 3.07
N GLU A 116 2.65 25.07 1.80
CA GLU A 116 1.58 25.73 1.03
C GLU A 116 0.20 25.36 1.58
N PHE A 117 -0.02 24.06 1.84
CA PHE A 117 -1.25 23.57 2.48
C PHE A 117 -1.40 24.10 3.90
N GLN A 118 -0.31 24.20 4.67
CA GLN A 118 -0.34 24.81 6.00
C GLN A 118 -0.81 26.27 5.93
N THR A 119 -0.24 27.06 5.03
CA THR A 119 -0.63 28.47 4.85
C THR A 119 -2.10 28.62 4.46
N ARG A 120 -2.62 27.72 3.62
CA ARG A 120 -4.05 27.70 3.24
C ARG A 120 -4.94 27.33 4.41
N ALA A 121 -4.58 26.29 5.16
CA ALA A 121 -5.31 25.83 6.34
C ALA A 121 -5.40 26.91 7.43
N GLU A 122 -4.32 27.67 7.65
CA GLU A 122 -4.28 28.81 8.58
C GLU A 122 -5.22 29.96 8.17
N ARG A 123 -5.56 30.06 6.87
CA ARG A 123 -6.53 31.02 6.33
C ARG A 123 -7.97 30.49 6.33
N GLY A 124 -8.20 29.31 6.90
CA GLY A 124 -9.53 28.70 7.02
C GLY A 124 -9.94 27.79 5.86
N ASP A 125 -8.99 27.34 5.01
CA ASP A 125 -9.26 26.34 3.98
C ASP A 125 -9.41 24.94 4.61
N GLU A 126 -10.66 24.48 4.76
CA GLU A 126 -10.99 23.17 5.33
C GLU A 126 -10.44 22.00 4.48
N ALA A 127 -10.37 22.15 3.16
CA ALA A 127 -9.82 21.10 2.29
C ALA A 127 -8.32 20.96 2.53
N ALA A 128 -7.62 22.08 2.75
CA ALA A 128 -6.21 22.05 3.12
C ALA A 128 -5.97 21.44 4.51
N GLN A 129 -6.85 21.70 5.48
CA GLN A 129 -6.78 21.06 6.80
C GLN A 129 -6.91 19.53 6.70
N GLU A 130 -7.90 19.06 5.95
CA GLU A 130 -8.10 17.62 5.73
C GLU A 130 -6.90 17.00 5.01
N TRP A 131 -6.34 17.68 4.01
CA TRP A 131 -5.13 17.21 3.32
C TRP A 131 -3.95 17.04 4.29
N LEU A 132 -3.69 18.02 5.16
CA LEU A 132 -2.62 17.95 6.16
C LEU A 132 -2.80 16.77 7.12
N ASN A 133 -4.03 16.53 7.57
CA ASN A 133 -4.34 15.40 8.45
C ASN A 133 -4.01 14.05 7.79
N GLN A 134 -4.39 13.87 6.52
CA GLN A 134 -4.09 12.65 5.78
C GLN A 134 -2.59 12.51 5.49
N PHE A 135 -1.92 13.61 5.14
CA PHE A 135 -0.49 13.61 4.86
C PHE A 135 0.34 13.24 6.11
N VAL A 136 0.02 13.82 7.26
CA VAL A 136 0.67 13.46 8.54
C VAL A 136 0.39 12.01 8.93
N SER A 137 -0.84 11.52 8.70
CA SER A 137 -1.19 10.12 8.95
C SER A 137 -0.37 9.16 8.08
N LEU A 138 -0.13 9.52 6.82
CA LEU A 138 0.71 8.76 5.91
C LEU A 138 2.16 8.67 6.41
N ALA A 139 2.74 9.75 6.92
CA ALA A 139 4.09 9.72 7.51
C ALA A 139 4.22 8.65 8.61
N GLN A 140 3.21 8.53 9.47
CA GLN A 140 3.21 7.54 10.55
C GLN A 140 3.25 6.11 10.01
N GLN A 141 2.52 5.82 8.93
CA GLN A 141 2.54 4.49 8.31
C GLN A 141 3.85 4.22 7.56
N LEU A 142 4.45 5.25 6.96
CA LEU A 142 5.77 5.16 6.33
C LEU A 142 6.93 5.16 7.35
N SER A 143 6.66 5.21 8.65
CA SER A 143 7.65 5.32 9.73
C SER A 143 8.59 6.54 9.59
N ILE A 144 8.08 7.63 9.03
CA ILE A 144 8.78 8.91 8.90
C ILE A 144 8.43 9.78 10.10
N ARG A 145 9.44 10.42 10.70
CA ARG A 145 9.22 11.44 11.75
C ARG A 145 8.88 12.77 11.08
N VAL A 146 7.64 13.22 11.25
CA VAL A 146 7.26 14.61 11.00
C VAL A 146 7.70 15.41 12.22
N GLY A 147 8.66 16.32 12.03
CA GLY A 147 9.21 17.17 13.09
C GLY A 147 8.41 18.45 13.30
#